data_AF-A0A536UZB7-F1
#
_entry.id   AF-A0A536UZB7-F1
#
_cell.length_a   1.000
_cell.length_b   1.000
_cell.length_c   1.000
_cell.angle_alpha   90.00
_cell.angle_beta   90.00
_cell.angle_gamma   90.00
#
_symmetry.space_group_name_H-M   'P 1'
#
loop_
_entity.id
_entity.type
_entity.pdbx_description
1 polymer ?
#
loop_
_entity_poly.entity_id
_entity_poly.type
_entity_poly.pdbx_seq_one_letter_code
_entity_poly.pdbx_strand_id
1 'polypeptide(L)'
;MSGEITHSVMDRLVPMRVSSFFATHRFRPTLLLTVAMVALTALAIALGNWQRHRADEKSAAAALASAADRAAPLDLAAADSDAAAVLYRIVHGVGEFDAAHGVLIDNKVHGGRPGYDVVTPFRLAPGNRYVLVDRGWVAQGPTRKVLP
;
A
#
# COMPACT_ATOMS: atom_id res chain seq x y z
N MET A 1 -58.88 26.90 67.23
CA MET A 1 -59.45 26.00 66.22
C MET A 1 -58.66 26.21 64.93
N SER A 2 -58.03 25.15 64.43
CA SER A 2 -57.21 25.05 63.22
C SER A 2 -55.93 25.90 63.18
N GLY A 3 -54.75 25.38 62.89
CA GLY A 3 -54.39 24.07 62.33
C GLY A 3 -53.09 24.29 61.57
N GLU A 4 -52.08 23.51 61.93
CA GLU A 4 -50.72 23.53 61.42
C GLU A 4 -50.67 23.48 59.88
N ILE A 5 -50.12 24.52 59.25
CA ILE A 5 -49.52 24.40 57.92
C ILE A 5 -48.05 24.76 58.06
N THR A 6 -47.30 23.88 58.68
CA THR A 6 -45.85 23.86 58.55
C THR A 6 -45.46 22.42 58.77
N HIS A 7 -45.08 21.72 57.70
CA HIS A 7 -44.01 20.73 57.69
C HIS A 7 -44.11 19.89 56.41
N SER A 8 -42.94 19.58 55.86
CA SER A 8 -42.72 18.37 55.06
C SER A 8 -43.05 18.42 53.57
N VAL A 9 -42.35 19.27 52.81
CA VAL A 9 -41.98 18.92 51.41
C VAL A 9 -40.52 19.27 51.04
N MET A 10 -39.77 20.01 51.87
CA MET A 10 -38.40 20.44 51.51
C MET A 10 -37.26 19.53 52.04
N ASP A 11 -37.49 18.24 52.26
CA ASP A 11 -36.46 17.36 52.83
C ASP A 11 -36.25 16.05 52.07
N ARG A 12 -36.12 16.15 50.74
CA ARG A 12 -35.55 15.08 49.91
C ARG A 12 -34.53 15.63 48.90
N LEU A 13 -33.54 16.35 49.41
CA LEU A 13 -32.25 16.39 48.72
C LEU A 13 -31.50 15.11 49.10
N VAL A 14 -31.73 14.04 48.34
CA VAL A 14 -30.83 12.88 48.35
C VAL A 14 -29.46 13.41 47.91
N PRO A 15 -28.41 13.37 48.75
CA PRO A 15 -27.09 13.76 48.28
C PRO A 15 -26.68 12.75 47.22
N MET A 16 -26.70 13.17 45.95
CA MET A 16 -26.08 12.42 44.87
C MET A 16 -24.58 12.42 45.16
N ARG A 17 -24.12 11.36 45.84
CA ARG A 17 -22.72 11.12 46.09
C ARG A 17 -22.09 10.78 44.74
N VAL A 18 -21.66 11.81 44.01
CA VAL A 18 -20.79 11.65 42.85
C VAL A 18 -19.50 11.07 43.41
N SER A 19 -19.38 9.74 43.38
CA SER A 19 -18.13 9.08 43.64
C SER A 19 -17.13 9.60 42.62
N SER A 20 -16.18 10.41 43.09
CA SER A 20 -15.01 10.80 42.33
C SER A 20 -14.27 9.51 41.96
N PHE A 21 -14.54 8.96 40.77
CA PHE A 21 -13.87 7.77 40.24
C PHE A 21 -12.36 8.00 40.07
N PHE A 22 -11.91 9.26 40.13
CA PHE A 22 -10.50 9.65 40.14
C PHE A 22 -9.94 9.75 41.56
N ALA A 23 -10.20 8.75 42.41
CA ALA A 23 -9.53 8.61 43.69
C ALA A 23 -8.12 8.01 43.47
N THR A 24 -7.12 8.90 43.44
CA THR A 24 -5.72 8.69 43.86
C THR A 24 -4.98 7.46 43.29
N HIS A 25 -4.88 7.33 41.97
CA HIS A 25 -3.77 6.56 41.40
C HIS A 25 -2.49 7.43 41.49
N ARG A 26 -1.60 7.12 42.44
CA ARG A 26 -0.28 7.75 42.51
C ARG A 26 0.55 7.23 41.34
N PHE A 27 0.70 8.03 40.29
CA PHE A 27 1.58 7.73 39.16
C PHE A 27 3.02 7.62 39.65
N ARG A 28 3.53 6.39 39.77
CA ARG A 28 4.92 6.06 40.13
C ARG A 28 5.50 5.24 38.98
N PRO A 29 5.80 5.86 37.83
CA PRO A 29 6.38 5.12 36.72
C PRO A 29 7.73 4.58 37.17
N THR A 30 7.93 3.28 37.04
CA THR A 30 9.25 2.70 37.27
C THR A 30 10.18 3.21 36.16
N LEU A 31 11.49 3.26 36.45
CA LEU A 31 12.48 3.62 35.44
C LEU A 31 12.32 2.76 34.18
N LEU A 32 12.02 1.47 34.37
CA LEU A 32 11.75 0.53 33.28
C LEU A 32 10.56 0.96 32.42
N LEU A 33 9.40 1.30 33.03
CA LEU A 33 8.23 1.75 32.27
C LEU A 33 8.49 3.06 31.54
N THR A 34 9.27 3.96 32.14
CA THR A 34 9.65 5.24 31.52
C THR A 34 10.54 5.01 30.30
N VAL A 35 11.57 4.17 30.43
CA VAL A 35 12.46 3.80 29.32
C VAL A 35 11.69 3.08 28.23
N ALA A 36 10.81 2.15 28.58
CA ALA A 36 9.97 1.44 27.62
C ALA A 36 9.07 2.41 26.84
N MET A 37 8.47 3.39 27.51
CA MET A 37 7.64 4.42 26.87
C MET A 37 8.46 5.29 25.90
N VAL A 38 9.66 5.71 26.29
CA VAL A 38 10.57 6.49 25.42
C VAL A 38 10.97 5.65 24.20
N ALA A 39 11.32 4.38 24.40
CA ALA A 39 11.68 3.47 23.31
C ALA A 39 10.51 3.25 22.34
N LEU A 40 9.29 3.01 22.86
CA LEU A 40 8.08 2.88 22.04
C LEU A 40 7.77 4.16 21.27
N THR A 41 7.94 5.33 21.91
CA THR A 41 7.74 6.63 21.26
C THR A 41 8.73 6.83 20.11
N ALA A 42 10.01 6.53 20.34
CA ALA A 42 11.03 6.60 19.30
C ALA A 42 10.74 5.64 18.14
N LEU A 43 10.31 4.41 18.44
CA LEU A 43 9.90 3.43 17.43
C LEU A 43 8.69 3.92 16.63
N ALA A 44 7.67 4.48 17.29
CA ALA A 44 6.49 5.00 16.62
C ALA A 44 6.83 6.16 15.68
N ILE A 45 7.73 7.06 16.08
CA ILE A 45 8.24 8.15 15.23
C ILE A 45 9.00 7.59 14.03
N ALA A 46 9.92 6.63 14.26
CA ALA A 46 10.68 6.00 13.19
C ALA A 46 9.76 5.31 12.16
N LEU A 47 8.75 4.58 12.65
CA LEU A 47 7.79 3.91 11.81
C LEU A 47 6.88 4.92 11.07
N GLY A 48 6.48 6.01 11.72
CA GLY A 48 5.75 7.11 11.08
C GLY A 48 6.55 7.77 9.95
N ASN A 49 7.86 7.97 10.15
CA ASN A 49 8.76 8.47 9.10
C ASN A 49 8.87 7.48 7.94
N TRP A 50 8.99 6.19 8.24
CA TRP A 50 9.02 5.15 7.22
C TRP A 50 7.73 5.10 6.40
N GLN A 51 6.56 5.15 7.06
CA GLN A 51 5.27 5.19 6.37
C GLN A 51 5.13 6.40 5.46
N ARG A 52 5.59 7.58 5.90
CA ARG A 52 5.60 8.79 5.07
C ARG A 52 6.50 8.63 3.85
N HIS A 53 7.72 8.14 4.05
CA HIS A 53 8.65 7.90 2.93
C HIS A 53 8.06 6.93 1.90
N ARG A 54 7.44 5.83 2.34
CA ARG A 54 6.74 4.89 1.47
C ARG A 54 5.57 5.55 0.72
N ALA A 55 4.84 6.45 1.36
CA ALA A 55 3.77 7.21 0.72
C ALA A 55 4.33 8.17 -0.34
N ASP A 56 5.46 8.82 -0.06
CA ASP A 56 6.12 9.73 -0.99
C ASP A 56 6.68 8.99 -2.21
N GLU A 57 7.33 7.84 -2.01
CA GLU A 57 7.79 6.93 -3.08
C GLU A 57 6.62 6.59 -4.03
N LYS A 58 5.49 6.17 -3.44
CA LYS A 58 4.29 5.79 -4.21
C LYS A 58 3.68 6.99 -4.93
N SER A 59 3.63 8.15 -4.29
CA SER A 59 3.13 9.40 -4.87
C SER A 59 4.00 9.85 -6.04
N ALA A 60 5.32 9.76 -5.91
CA ALA A 60 6.26 10.12 -6.97
C ALA A 60 6.12 9.18 -8.18
N ALA A 61 6.02 7.87 -7.96
CA ALA A 61 5.79 6.91 -9.03
C ALA A 61 4.45 7.16 -9.77
N ALA A 62 3.38 7.44 -9.02
CA ALA A 62 2.08 7.79 -9.59
C ALA A 62 2.13 9.10 -10.39
N ALA A 63 2.85 10.11 -9.91
CA ALA A 63 3.04 11.36 -10.63
C ALA A 63 3.81 11.15 -11.95
N LEU A 64 4.86 10.32 -11.95
CA LEU A 64 5.61 9.95 -13.15
C LEU A 64 4.70 9.26 -14.18
N ALA A 65 3.94 8.26 -13.74
CA ALA A 65 2.99 7.54 -14.60
C ALA A 65 1.92 8.49 -15.19
N SER A 66 1.33 9.35 -14.36
CA SER A 66 0.33 10.32 -14.81
C SER A 66 0.89 11.32 -15.82
N ALA A 67 2.15 11.73 -15.67
CA ALA A 67 2.82 12.60 -16.64
C ALA A 67 3.08 11.85 -17.97
N ALA A 68 3.50 10.59 -17.89
CA ALA A 68 3.74 9.75 -19.06
C ALA A 68 2.47 9.43 -19.85
N ASP A 69 1.34 9.20 -19.18
CA ASP A 69 0.03 8.96 -19.80
C ASP A 69 -0.47 10.14 -20.65
N ARG A 70 -0.08 11.37 -20.30
CA ARG A 70 -0.45 12.58 -21.06
C ARG A 70 0.51 12.87 -22.23
N ALA A 71 1.66 12.21 -22.29
CA ALA A 71 2.63 12.42 -23.34
C ALA A 71 2.23 11.69 -24.62
N ALA A 72 2.68 12.19 -25.77
CA ALA A 72 2.42 11.54 -27.05
C ALA A 72 3.01 10.11 -27.04
N PRO A 73 2.33 9.13 -27.67
CA PRO A 73 2.85 7.78 -27.80
C PRO A 73 4.24 7.78 -28.44
N LEU A 74 5.16 7.01 -27.85
CA LEU A 74 6.53 6.91 -28.33
C LEU A 74 6.66 5.75 -29.32
N ASP A 75 7.32 5.99 -30.45
CA ASP A 75 7.69 4.92 -31.38
C ASP A 75 8.91 4.16 -30.85
N LEU A 76 8.75 2.86 -30.56
CA LEU A 76 9.84 2.01 -30.06
C LEU A 76 10.94 1.78 -31.09
N ALA A 77 10.63 1.86 -32.39
CA ALA A 77 11.63 1.69 -33.44
C ALA A 77 12.56 2.91 -33.50
N ALA A 78 12.04 4.10 -33.21
CA ALA A 78 12.79 5.37 -33.21
C ALA A 78 13.34 5.76 -31.83
N ALA A 79 12.80 5.19 -30.74
CA ALA A 79 13.23 5.50 -29.39
C ALA A 79 14.68 5.04 -29.14
N ASP A 80 15.49 5.92 -28.55
CA ASP A 80 16.78 5.54 -27.99
C ASP A 80 16.56 4.59 -26.80
N SER A 81 17.55 3.75 -26.53
CA SER A 81 17.49 2.69 -25.51
C SER A 81 17.48 3.18 -24.05
N ASP A 82 17.11 4.43 -23.79
CA ASP A 82 17.00 4.96 -22.44
C ASP A 82 15.70 4.48 -21.76
N ALA A 83 15.86 3.52 -20.85
CA ALA A 83 14.76 2.96 -20.07
C ALA A 83 14.01 4.02 -19.25
N ALA A 84 14.67 5.09 -18.81
CA ALA A 84 14.03 6.17 -18.05
C ALA A 84 13.06 6.97 -18.93
N ALA A 85 13.40 7.16 -20.22
CA ALA A 85 12.57 7.89 -21.17
C ALA A 85 11.30 7.12 -21.56
N VAL A 86 11.33 5.78 -21.49
CA VAL A 86 10.22 4.89 -21.87
C VAL A 86 9.33 4.53 -20.67
N LEU A 87 9.80 4.71 -19.43
CA LEU A 87 9.08 4.30 -18.24
C LEU A 87 7.67 4.93 -18.16
N TYR A 88 6.66 4.07 -18.00
CA TYR A 88 5.22 4.40 -17.99
C TYR A 88 4.66 5.05 -19.26
N ARG A 89 5.44 5.16 -20.34
CA ARG A 89 4.96 5.77 -21.59
C ARG A 89 4.10 4.79 -22.37
N ILE A 90 3.06 5.33 -23.01
CA ILE A 90 2.37 4.62 -24.09
C ILE A 90 3.35 4.52 -25.26
N VAL A 91 3.49 3.31 -25.80
CA VAL A 91 4.44 3.00 -26.85
C VAL A 91 3.75 2.30 -28.01
N HIS A 92 4.25 2.50 -29.23
CA HIS A 92 3.84 1.75 -30.41
C HIS A 92 5.06 1.16 -31.11
N GLY A 93 4.88 0.02 -31.75
CA GLY A 93 5.91 -0.66 -32.51
C GLY A 93 5.31 -1.80 -33.31
N VAL A 94 5.92 -2.09 -34.46
CA VAL A 94 5.52 -3.20 -35.35
C VAL A 94 6.63 -4.25 -35.34
N GLY A 95 6.26 -5.52 -35.46
CA GLY A 95 7.22 -6.60 -35.26
C GLY A 95 6.56 -7.96 -35.10
N GLU A 96 7.34 -8.92 -34.61
CA GLU A 96 6.93 -10.31 -34.44
C GLU A 96 7.34 -10.85 -33.07
N PHE A 97 6.49 -11.69 -32.48
CA PHE A 97 6.81 -12.40 -31.24
C PHE A 97 7.70 -13.60 -31.53
N ASP A 98 8.77 -13.74 -30.75
CA ASP A 98 9.61 -14.93 -30.74
C ASP A 98 9.11 -15.90 -29.66
N ALA A 99 8.14 -16.73 -30.04
CA ALA A 99 7.52 -17.69 -29.14
C ALA A 99 8.50 -18.79 -28.65
N ALA A 100 9.61 -19.02 -29.35
CA ALA A 100 10.60 -20.04 -28.97
C ALA A 100 11.39 -19.65 -27.71
N HIS A 101 11.50 -18.35 -27.42
CA HIS A 101 12.28 -17.81 -26.30
C HIS A 101 11.40 -17.17 -25.22
N GLY A 102 10.12 -17.55 -25.14
CA GLY A 102 9.23 -17.11 -24.07
C GLY A 102 9.67 -17.64 -22.70
N VAL A 103 9.55 -16.81 -21.67
CA VAL A 103 9.89 -17.15 -20.28
C VAL A 103 8.65 -16.99 -19.40
N LEU A 104 8.44 -17.94 -18.50
CA LEU A 104 7.42 -17.89 -17.47
C LEU A 104 8.03 -17.38 -16.16
N ILE A 105 7.55 -16.23 -15.68
CA ILE A 105 7.94 -15.71 -14.37
C ILE A 105 7.01 -16.28 -13.33
N ASP A 106 7.54 -17.08 -12.42
CA ASP A 106 6.77 -17.77 -11.38
C ASP A 106 6.49 -16.89 -10.15
N ASN A 107 5.83 -17.49 -9.15
CA ASN A 107 5.46 -16.84 -7.89
C ASN A 107 4.57 -15.59 -8.09
N LYS A 108 3.76 -15.59 -9.15
CA LYS A 108 2.79 -14.54 -9.44
C LYS A 108 1.43 -14.93 -8.91
N VAL A 109 0.88 -14.13 -8.01
CA VAL A 109 -0.44 -14.36 -7.43
C VAL A 109 -1.40 -13.31 -7.94
N HIS A 110 -2.45 -13.74 -8.64
CA HIS A 110 -3.52 -12.87 -9.12
C HIS A 110 -4.85 -13.32 -8.51
N GLY A 111 -5.54 -12.42 -7.79
CA GLY A 111 -6.80 -12.74 -7.12
C GLY A 111 -6.72 -13.93 -6.14
N GLY A 112 -5.57 -14.13 -5.48
CA GLY A 112 -5.34 -15.24 -4.56
C GLY A 112 -4.99 -16.58 -5.22
N ARG A 113 -4.89 -16.64 -6.55
CA ARG A 113 -4.50 -17.85 -7.30
C ARG A 113 -3.04 -17.73 -7.74
N PRO A 114 -2.19 -18.76 -7.49
CA PRO A 114 -0.84 -18.79 -8.01
C PRO A 114 -0.83 -19.03 -9.52
N GLY A 115 0.18 -18.50 -10.20
CA GLY A 115 0.34 -18.57 -11.64
C GLY A 115 1.67 -18.00 -12.11
N TYR A 116 1.74 -17.72 -13.40
CA TYR A 116 2.93 -17.24 -14.08
C TYR A 116 2.61 -16.02 -14.92
N ASP A 117 3.52 -15.05 -14.97
CA ASP A 117 3.48 -14.02 -16.01
C ASP A 117 4.22 -14.54 -17.23
N VAL A 118 3.59 -14.45 -18.40
CA VAL A 118 4.15 -14.91 -19.67
C VAL A 118 4.91 -13.77 -20.31
N VAL A 119 6.24 -13.83 -20.34
CA VAL A 119 7.07 -12.80 -20.95
C VAL A 119 7.64 -13.33 -22.27
N THR A 120 7.32 -12.67 -23.38
CA THR A 120 7.77 -13.11 -24.70
C THR A 120 8.60 -12.01 -25.36
N PRO A 121 9.80 -12.34 -25.89
CA PRO A 121 10.55 -11.39 -26.71
C PRO A 121 9.77 -10.98 -27.96
N PHE A 122 9.72 -9.69 -28.23
CA PHE A 122 9.12 -9.09 -29.41
C PHE A 122 10.20 -8.41 -30.23
N ARG A 123 10.40 -8.89 -31.46
CA ARG A 123 11.37 -8.36 -32.41
C ARG A 123 10.77 -7.17 -33.15
N LEU A 124 11.32 -5.98 -32.94
CA LEU A 124 10.86 -4.74 -33.57
C LEU A 124 11.33 -4.62 -35.03
N ALA A 125 10.48 -4.05 -35.88
CA ALA A 125 10.76 -3.73 -37.29
C ALA A 125 10.64 -2.21 -37.55
N PRO A 126 11.55 -1.62 -38.36
CA PRO A 126 12.74 -2.23 -38.96
C PRO A 126 13.87 -2.41 -37.93
N GLY A 127 14.63 -3.51 -38.01
CA GLY A 127 15.82 -3.73 -37.18
C GLY A 127 15.91 -5.12 -36.56
N ASN A 128 16.85 -5.28 -35.61
CA ASN A 128 17.08 -6.52 -34.87
C ASN A 128 17.03 -6.29 -33.34
N ARG A 129 16.25 -5.30 -32.90
CA ARG A 129 16.07 -4.99 -31.49
C ARG A 129 14.92 -5.83 -30.93
N TYR A 130 15.12 -6.36 -29.73
CA TYR A 130 14.11 -7.12 -29.01
C TYR A 130 13.64 -6.34 -27.78
N VAL A 131 12.33 -6.35 -27.55
CA VAL A 131 11.70 -5.86 -26.33
C VAL A 131 11.00 -7.02 -25.65
N LEU A 132 11.17 -7.16 -24.34
CA LEU A 132 10.42 -8.14 -23.58
C LEU A 132 9.02 -7.60 -23.32
N VAL A 133 8.01 -8.34 -23.75
CA VAL A 133 6.61 -7.97 -23.56
C VAL A 133 5.98 -8.94 -22.59
N ASP A 134 5.47 -8.41 -21.48
CA ASP A 134 4.58 -9.15 -20.60
C ASP A 134 3.23 -9.32 -21.29
N ARG A 135 2.88 -10.58 -21.59
CA ARG A 135 1.65 -11.02 -22.27
C ARG A 135 0.51 -11.25 -21.28
N GLY A 136 0.77 -11.08 -19.99
CA GLY A 136 -0.18 -11.23 -18.91
C GLY A 136 -0.02 -12.53 -18.12
N TRP A 137 -0.96 -12.74 -17.21
CA TRP A 137 -0.92 -13.79 -16.21
C TRP A 137 -1.70 -15.04 -16.66
N VAL A 138 -1.12 -16.21 -16.42
CA VAL A 138 -1.77 -17.51 -16.60
C VAL A 138 -1.79 -18.29 -15.30
N ALA A 139 -2.91 -18.94 -15.01
CA ALA A 139 -3.07 -19.71 -13.79
C ALA A 139 -2.12 -20.91 -13.76
N GLN A 140 -1.61 -21.24 -12.58
CA GLN A 140 -0.85 -22.47 -12.39
C GLN A 140 -1.77 -23.68 -12.59
N GLY A 141 -1.31 -24.66 -13.36
CA GLY A 141 -1.98 -25.96 -13.48
C GLY A 141 -2.00 -26.75 -12.16
N PRO A 142 -2.52 -27.98 -12.17
CA PRO A 142 -2.67 -28.81 -10.97
C PRO A 142 -1.35 -29.09 -10.24
N THR A 143 -0.22 -29.01 -10.92
CA THR A 143 1.12 -29.24 -10.35
C THR A 143 2.13 -28.36 -11.07
N ARG A 144 3.13 -27.84 -10.34
CA ARG A 144 4.24 -27.02 -10.87
C ARG A 144 5.11 -27.73 -11.92
N LYS A 145 4.99 -29.05 -12.04
CA LYS A 145 5.65 -29.88 -13.06
C LYS A 145 5.02 -29.74 -14.45
N VAL A 146 3.79 -29.28 -14.52
CA VAL A 146 3.07 -29.03 -15.77
C VAL A 146 3.01 -27.51 -15.94
N LEU A 147 3.83 -27.02 -16.87
CA LEU A 147 3.77 -25.62 -17.29
C LEU A 147 2.57 -25.45 -18.23
N PRO A 148 1.86 -24.31 -18.14
CA PRO A 148 0.76 -23.98 -19.04
C PRO A 148 1.22 -23.77 -20.49
#